data_AF-K1RXY0-F1
#
_entry.id   AF-K1RXY0-F1
#
_cell.length_a   1.000
_cell.length_b   1.000
_cell.length_c   1.000
_cell.angle_alpha   90.00
_cell.angle_beta   90.00
_cell.angle_gamma   90.00
#
_symmetry.space_group_name_H-M   'P 1'
#
loop_
_entity.id
_entity.type
_entity.pdbx_description
1 polymer ?
#
loop_
_entity_poly.entity_id
_entity_poly.type
_entity_poly.pdbx_seq_one_letter_code
_entity_poly.pdbx_strand_id
1 'polypeptide(L)'
;NIGDKAAALLAEHFGSMDALRNAAAEDISSIDGFGGVMAQSVVEFFAKDGTADLLHRLADAGVNMQWHGEKKGTALAGMTIVVTGTLPTLSRQEAEAMIVQNGGKASGSVSKKTAYVLAGAAAGSKLTKAQTLGIPVIDEAEFLRMVAPRPGRTAGTGRRNLINQ
;
A
#
# COMPACT_ATOMS: atom_id res chain seq x y z
N ASN A 1 -22.87 -13.65 6.35
CA ASN A 1 -23.00 -12.20 6.56
C ASN A 1 -21.65 -11.69 7.03
N ILE A 2 -20.97 -10.87 6.23
CA ILE A 2 -19.65 -10.34 6.55
C ILE A 2 -19.90 -8.93 7.08
N GLY A 3 -19.46 -8.63 8.31
CA GLY A 3 -19.69 -7.31 8.91
C GLY A 3 -18.95 -6.20 8.16
N ASP A 4 -19.43 -4.95 8.23
CA ASP A 4 -18.89 -3.79 7.52
C ASP A 4 -17.36 -3.63 7.61
N LYS A 5 -16.78 -3.87 8.79
CA LYS A 5 -15.32 -3.79 8.98
C LYS A 5 -14.54 -4.77 8.11
N ALA A 6 -15.07 -5.99 7.98
CA ALA A 6 -14.47 -7.03 7.16
C ALA A 6 -14.67 -6.72 5.66
N ALA A 7 -15.83 -6.19 5.27
CA ALA A 7 -16.04 -5.72 3.90
C ALA A 7 -15.08 -4.59 3.51
N ALA A 8 -14.81 -3.63 4.41
CA ALA A 8 -13.85 -2.56 4.20
C ALA A 8 -12.41 -3.09 4.04
N LEU A 9 -12.01 -4.09 4.83
CA LEU A 9 -10.69 -4.73 4.71
C LEU A 9 -10.52 -5.46 3.36
N LEU A 10 -11.55 -6.16 2.89
CA LEU A 10 -11.53 -6.78 1.55
C LEU A 10 -11.40 -5.73 0.45
N ALA A 11 -12.18 -4.66 0.56
CA ALA A 11 -12.14 -3.59 -0.42
C ALA A 11 -10.76 -2.89 -0.44
N GLU A 12 -10.15 -2.66 0.73
CA GLU A 12 -8.79 -2.11 0.83
C GLU A 12 -7.73 -3.07 0.26
N HIS A 13 -7.87 -4.38 0.51
CA HIS A 13 -6.88 -5.38 0.08
C HIS A 13 -6.95 -5.70 -1.42
N PHE A 14 -8.15 -5.94 -1.96
CA PHE A 14 -8.34 -6.33 -3.36
C PHE A 14 -8.54 -5.14 -4.29
N GLY A 15 -8.99 -3.98 -3.79
CA GLY A 15 -9.10 -2.74 -4.56
C GLY A 15 -10.22 -2.70 -5.62
N SER A 16 -10.83 -3.83 -5.96
CA SER A 16 -11.92 -3.92 -6.95
C SER A 16 -12.78 -5.15 -6.73
N MET A 17 -14.08 -5.05 -7.05
CA MET A 17 -15.02 -6.19 -7.00
C MET A 17 -14.55 -7.38 -7.85
N ASP A 18 -13.94 -7.12 -9.01
CA ASP A 18 -13.42 -8.17 -9.89
C ASP A 18 -12.19 -8.89 -9.30
N ALA A 19 -11.28 -8.14 -8.67
CA ALA A 19 -10.14 -8.71 -7.97
C ALA A 19 -10.57 -9.57 -6.77
N LEU A 20 -11.59 -9.12 -6.03
CA LEU A 20 -12.19 -9.90 -4.94
C LEU A 20 -12.89 -11.17 -5.44
N ARG A 21 -13.57 -11.10 -6.60
CA ARG A 21 -14.22 -12.25 -7.23
C ARG A 21 -13.24 -13.33 -7.66
N ASN A 22 -12.06 -12.94 -8.15
CA ASN A 22 -11.02 -13.85 -8.62
C ASN A 22 -10.07 -14.32 -7.50
N ALA A 23 -10.25 -13.84 -6.27
CA ALA A 23 -9.41 -14.19 -5.13
C ALA A 23 -9.68 -15.61 -4.63
N ALA A 24 -8.62 -16.33 -4.23
CA ALA A 24 -8.77 -17.60 -3.55
C ALA A 24 -9.14 -17.41 -2.08
N ALA A 25 -9.74 -18.44 -1.47
CA ALA A 25 -10.03 -18.44 -0.04
C ALA A 25 -8.74 -18.26 0.79
N GLU A 26 -7.60 -18.74 0.28
CA GLU A 26 -6.28 -18.60 0.89
C GLU A 26 -5.82 -17.14 0.94
N ASP A 27 -5.97 -16.38 -0.15
CA ASP A 27 -5.66 -14.95 -0.20
C ASP A 27 -6.54 -14.16 0.77
N ILE A 28 -7.83 -14.48 0.82
CA ILE A 28 -8.76 -13.83 1.74
C ILE A 28 -8.42 -14.16 3.20
N SER A 29 -8.04 -15.40 3.50
CA SER A 29 -7.63 -15.84 4.84
C SER A 29 -6.29 -15.27 5.30
N SER A 30 -5.48 -14.78 4.37
CA SER A 30 -4.20 -14.11 4.66
C SER A 30 -4.39 -12.69 5.18
N ILE A 31 -5.61 -12.13 5.09
CA ILE A 31 -5.94 -10.82 5.63
C ILE A 31 -6.10 -10.91 7.15
N ASP A 32 -5.37 -10.06 7.86
CA ASP A 32 -5.42 -9.99 9.33
C ASP A 32 -6.84 -9.59 9.78
N GLY A 33 -7.56 -10.53 10.40
CA GLY A 33 -8.97 -10.40 10.76
C GLY A 33 -9.93 -11.30 9.98
N PHE A 34 -9.47 -12.01 8.95
CA PHE A 34 -10.24 -13.01 8.22
C PHE A 34 -9.90 -14.42 8.69
N GLY A 35 -10.86 -15.09 9.33
CA GLY A 35 -10.77 -16.53 9.62
C GLY A 35 -11.11 -17.36 8.37
N GLY A 36 -10.64 -18.60 8.31
CA GLY A 36 -10.90 -19.51 7.17
C GLY A 36 -12.39 -19.70 6.85
N VAL A 37 -13.27 -19.66 7.86
CA VAL A 37 -14.73 -19.75 7.69
C VAL A 37 -15.29 -18.53 6.95
N MET A 38 -14.78 -17.33 7.24
CA MET A 38 -15.20 -16.10 6.56
C MET A 38 -14.70 -16.10 5.12
N ALA A 39 -13.46 -16.52 4.89
CA ALA A 39 -12.89 -16.63 3.55
C ALA A 39 -13.69 -17.59 2.65
N GLN A 40 -14.03 -18.79 3.16
CA GLN A 40 -14.89 -19.73 2.43
C GLN A 40 -16.26 -19.13 2.12
N SER A 41 -16.90 -18.46 3.08
CA SER A 41 -18.21 -17.84 2.86
C SER A 41 -18.19 -16.79 1.74
N VAL A 42 -17.10 -16.03 1.59
CA VAL A 42 -16.93 -15.06 0.50
C VAL A 42 -16.81 -15.77 -0.84
N VAL A 43 -15.92 -16.76 -0.94
CA VAL A 43 -15.70 -17.52 -2.17
C VAL A 43 -16.97 -18.26 -2.59
N GLU A 44 -17.65 -18.92 -1.65
CA GLU A 44 -18.93 -19.59 -1.90
C GLU A 44 -20.01 -18.61 -2.36
N PHE A 45 -20.03 -17.38 -1.84
CA PHE A 45 -20.95 -16.35 -2.31
C PHE A 45 -20.66 -15.97 -3.77
N PHE A 46 -19.40 -15.73 -4.13
CA PHE A 46 -19.03 -15.40 -5.52
C PHE A 46 -19.13 -16.60 -6.48
N ALA A 47 -19.03 -17.82 -5.98
CA ALA A 47 -19.18 -19.05 -6.75
C ALA A 47 -20.64 -19.42 -7.07
N LYS A 48 -21.63 -18.81 -6.39
CA LYS A 48 -23.05 -19.02 -6.72
C LYS A 48 -23.40 -18.36 -8.06
N ASP A 49 -24.07 -19.11 -8.94
CA ASP A 49 -24.50 -18.65 -10.27
C ASP A 49 -25.30 -17.34 -10.26
N GLY A 50 -26.13 -17.12 -9.23
CA GLY A 50 -26.94 -15.90 -9.11
C GLY A 50 -26.15 -14.64 -8.74
N THR A 51 -24.92 -14.77 -8.25
CA THR A 51 -24.13 -13.63 -7.79
C THR A 51 -23.58 -12.82 -8.96
N ALA A 52 -23.25 -13.48 -10.07
CA ALA A 52 -22.82 -12.79 -11.28
C ALA A 52 -23.93 -11.91 -11.87
N ASP A 53 -25.17 -12.40 -11.90
CA ASP A 53 -26.34 -11.62 -12.33
C ASP A 53 -26.59 -10.42 -11.40
N LEU A 54 -26.52 -10.65 -10.09
CA LEU A 54 -26.73 -9.62 -9.09
C LEU A 54 -25.66 -8.50 -9.18
N LEU A 55 -24.40 -8.87 -9.39
CA LEU A 55 -23.32 -7.93 -9.66
C LEU A 55 -23.56 -7.17 -10.97
N HIS A 56 -23.98 -7.84 -12.03
CA HIS A 56 -24.25 -7.19 -13.31
C HIS A 56 -25.35 -6.14 -13.17
N ARG A 57 -26.43 -6.46 -12.44
CA ARG A 57 -27.53 -5.53 -12.15
C ARG A 57 -27.09 -4.35 -11.28
N LEU A 58 -26.19 -4.57 -10.33
CA LEU A 58 -25.61 -3.49 -9.53
C LEU A 58 -24.73 -2.57 -10.39
N ALA A 59 -23.93 -3.16 -11.29
CA ALA A 59 -23.09 -2.40 -12.22
C ALA A 59 -23.95 -1.55 -13.17
N ASP A 60 -25.00 -2.14 -13.72
CA ASP A 60 -25.95 -1.47 -14.62
C ASP A 60 -26.72 -0.34 -13.90
N ALA A 61 -27.03 -0.53 -12.62
CA ALA A 61 -27.59 0.50 -11.74
C ALA A 61 -26.60 1.61 -11.37
N GLY A 62 -25.35 1.58 -11.85
CA GLY A 62 -24.34 2.61 -11.59
C GLY A 62 -23.65 2.51 -10.23
N VAL A 63 -23.70 1.34 -9.58
CA VAL A 63 -23.01 1.13 -8.29
C VAL A 63 -21.50 1.12 -8.50
N ASN A 64 -20.78 1.83 -7.63
CA ASN A 64 -19.33 1.87 -7.71
C ASN A 64 -18.72 0.52 -7.31
N MET A 65 -18.05 -0.12 -8.28
CA MET A 65 -17.41 -1.43 -8.13
C MET A 65 -15.89 -1.35 -7.89
N GLN A 66 -15.37 -0.12 -7.83
CA GLN A 66 -13.96 0.14 -7.62
C GLN A 66 -13.78 0.75 -6.24
N TRP A 67 -12.78 0.25 -5.51
CA TRP A 67 -12.37 0.90 -4.28
C TRP A 67 -11.53 2.12 -4.63
N HIS A 68 -12.05 3.31 -4.30
CA HIS A 68 -11.32 4.58 -4.43
C HIS A 68 -10.60 4.98 -3.14
N GLY A 69 -10.46 4.08 -2.16
CA GLY A 69 -9.61 4.38 -1.01
C GLY A 69 -8.16 4.54 -1.49
N GLU A 70 -7.45 5.48 -0.87
CA GLU A 70 -6.07 5.80 -1.21
C GLU A 70 -5.25 4.50 -1.26
N LYS A 71 -4.78 4.13 -2.45
CA LYS A 71 -3.87 3.00 -2.63
C LYS A 71 -2.67 3.26 -1.74
N LYS A 72 -2.59 2.58 -0.60
CA LYS A 72 -1.36 2.58 0.16
C LYS A 72 -0.29 2.02 -0.76
N GLY A 73 0.73 2.83 -1.08
CA GLY A 73 1.88 2.35 -1.83
C GLY A 73 2.44 1.11 -1.15
N THR A 74 2.92 0.12 -1.90
CA THR A 74 3.60 -1.05 -1.30
C THR A 74 5.11 -0.86 -1.24
N ALA A 75 5.60 0.34 -1.57
CA ALA A 75 7.03 0.65 -1.67
C ALA A 75 7.79 0.37 -0.36
N LEU A 76 7.11 0.54 0.79
CA LEU A 76 7.69 0.35 2.12
C LEU A 76 6.97 -0.75 2.91
N ALA A 77 6.21 -1.63 2.23
CA ALA A 77 5.42 -2.67 2.87
C ALA A 77 6.26 -3.54 3.83
N GLY A 78 5.87 -3.60 5.10
CA GLY A 78 6.56 -4.38 6.14
C GLY A 78 7.88 -3.78 6.65
N MET A 79 8.29 -2.61 6.15
CA MET A 79 9.50 -1.93 6.60
C MET A 79 9.21 -1.00 7.76
N THR A 80 10.03 -1.05 8.82
CA THR A 80 9.94 -0.09 9.94
C THR A 80 10.95 1.03 9.73
N ILE A 81 10.48 2.27 9.65
CA ILE A 81 11.32 3.45 9.41
C ILE A 81 11.27 4.37 10.64
N VAL A 82 12.43 4.86 11.04
CA VAL A 82 12.55 5.79 12.17
C VAL A 82 12.94 7.17 11.66
N VAL A 83 12.10 8.16 11.93
CA VAL A 83 12.38 9.56 11.58
C VAL A 83 13.15 10.23 12.71
N THR A 84 14.29 10.85 12.39
CA THR A 84 15.11 11.58 13.35
C THR A 84 15.65 12.88 12.78
N GLY A 85 15.73 13.91 13.61
CA GLY A 85 16.09 15.27 13.19
C GLY A 85 14.89 16.05 12.64
N THR A 86 15.18 17.23 12.12
CA THR A 86 14.21 18.11 11.45
C THR A 86 14.43 17.97 9.95
N LEU A 87 13.40 17.53 9.24
CA LEU A 87 13.42 17.41 7.80
C LEU A 87 13.25 18.82 7.18
N PRO A 88 13.98 19.15 6.11
CA PRO A 88 14.01 20.51 5.57
C PRO A 88 12.72 20.90 4.83
N THR A 89 12.02 19.94 4.21
CA THR A 89 10.78 20.21 3.47
C THR A 89 9.55 19.56 4.07
N LEU A 90 9.73 18.52 4.90
CA LEU A 90 8.64 17.77 5.52
C LEU A 90 8.58 17.96 7.03
N SER A 91 7.37 18.03 7.59
CA SER A 91 7.20 17.83 9.01
C SER A 91 7.38 16.35 9.37
N ARG A 92 7.75 16.10 10.63
CA ARG A 92 7.82 14.72 11.14
C ARG A 92 6.51 13.96 10.94
N GLN A 93 5.37 14.62 11.17
CA GLN A 93 4.05 14.01 10.98
C GLN A 93 3.77 13.67 9.51
N GLU A 94 4.15 14.55 8.57
CA GLU A 94 4.00 14.26 7.14
C GLU A 94 4.89 13.11 6.68
N ALA A 95 6.12 13.02 7.19
CA ALA A 95 6.99 11.89 6.90
C ALA A 95 6.41 10.57 7.46
N GLU A 96 5.92 10.57 8.70
CA GLU A 96 5.25 9.42 9.31
C GLU A 96 3.99 9.02 8.52
N ALA A 97 3.20 10.00 8.07
CA ALA A 97 2.04 9.78 7.23
C ALA A 97 2.42 9.18 5.87
N MET A 98 3.45 9.68 5.20
CA MET A 98 3.94 9.11 3.94
C MET A 98 4.48 7.69 4.10
N ILE A 99 5.16 7.39 5.21
CA ILE A 99 5.61 6.03 5.53
C ILE A 99 4.41 5.09 5.61
N VAL A 100 3.37 5.48 6.37
CA VAL A 100 2.14 4.69 6.56
C VAL A 100 1.34 4.58 5.25
N GLN A 101 1.24 5.67 4.49
CA GLN A 101 0.64 5.68 3.16
C GLN A 101 1.39 4.79 2.18
N ASN A 102 2.68 4.50 2.39
CA ASN A 102 3.46 3.59 1.55
C ASN A 102 3.63 2.20 2.18
N GLY A 103 2.71 1.81 3.10
CA GLY A 103 2.65 0.48 3.68
C GLY A 103 3.74 0.20 4.72
N GLY A 104 4.56 1.20 5.03
CA GLY A 104 5.59 1.13 6.05
C GLY A 104 5.07 1.45 7.45
N LYS A 105 5.89 1.15 8.45
CA LYS A 105 5.60 1.44 9.86
C LYS A 105 6.55 2.52 10.37
N ALA A 106 6.00 3.66 10.76
CA ALA A 106 6.76 4.69 11.45
C ALA A 106 7.01 4.30 12.92
N SER A 107 8.27 4.31 13.35
CA SER A 107 8.66 4.09 14.75
C SER A 107 9.47 5.27 15.27
N GLY A 108 9.22 5.70 16.51
CA GLY A 108 10.01 6.76 17.15
C GLY A 108 11.37 6.30 17.71
N SER A 109 11.61 4.99 17.75
CA SER A 109 12.79 4.38 18.37
C SER A 109 13.54 3.47 17.42
N VAL A 110 14.86 3.63 17.39
CA VAL A 110 15.80 2.77 16.66
C VAL A 110 15.90 1.42 17.37
N SER A 111 15.57 0.35 16.67
CA SER A 111 15.62 -1.02 17.17
C SER A 111 16.18 -1.96 16.09
N LYS A 112 16.53 -3.21 16.45
CA LYS A 112 17.01 -4.22 15.49
C LYS A 112 16.00 -4.55 14.39
N LYS A 113 14.72 -4.21 14.59
CA LYS A 113 13.63 -4.38 13.60
C LYS A 113 13.49 -3.18 12.64
N THR A 114 14.24 -2.10 12.88
CA THR A 114 14.21 -0.91 12.02
C THR A 114 14.94 -1.22 10.72
N ALA A 115 14.23 -1.08 9.60
CA ALA A 115 14.79 -1.26 8.27
C ALA A 115 15.63 -0.06 7.86
N TYR A 116 15.11 1.17 8.07
CA TYR A 116 15.79 2.41 7.69
C TYR A 116 15.63 3.49 8.76
N VAL A 117 16.61 4.39 8.82
CA VAL A 117 16.54 5.60 9.63
C VAL A 117 16.56 6.80 8.70
N LEU A 118 15.47 7.57 8.70
CA LEU A 118 15.37 8.83 7.99
C LEU A 118 16.01 9.93 8.84
N ALA A 119 17.17 10.41 8.41
CA ALA A 119 17.95 11.42 9.13
C ALA A 119 17.86 12.80 8.46
N GLY A 120 17.25 13.75 9.15
CA GLY A 120 17.23 15.17 8.77
C GLY A 120 18.33 16.00 9.43
N ALA A 121 18.22 17.33 9.31
CA ALA A 121 19.09 18.26 9.99
C ALA A 121 19.00 18.04 11.53
N ALA A 122 20.16 17.96 12.19
CA ALA A 122 20.27 17.65 13.62
C ALA A 122 19.78 16.23 14.04
N ALA A 123 19.99 15.21 13.21
CA ALA A 123 19.65 13.81 13.51
C ALA A 123 20.29 13.22 14.79
N GLY A 124 21.37 13.83 15.28
CA GLY A 124 21.94 13.65 16.62
C GLY A 124 22.04 12.19 17.10
N SER A 125 21.64 11.95 18.35
CA SER A 125 21.87 10.70 19.09
C SER A 125 21.17 9.44 18.52
N LYS A 126 20.23 9.58 17.58
CA LYS A 126 19.61 8.40 16.92
C LYS A 126 20.39 7.95 15.69
N LEU A 127 21.10 8.86 15.02
CA LEU A 127 22.00 8.54 13.91
C LEU A 127 23.16 7.66 14.40
N THR A 128 23.76 8.03 15.53
CA THR A 128 24.82 7.22 16.15
C THR A 128 24.33 5.82 16.52
N LYS A 129 23.12 5.70 17.09
CA LYS A 129 22.51 4.40 17.40
C LYS A 129 22.25 3.55 16.15
N ALA A 130 21.78 4.16 15.06
CA ALA A 130 21.57 3.49 13.79
C ALA A 130 22.89 2.93 13.24
N GLN A 131 23.95 3.75 13.24
CA GLN A 131 25.29 3.35 12.82
C GLN A 131 25.87 2.22 13.69
N THR A 132 25.71 2.29 15.02
CA THR A 132 26.14 1.23 15.93
C THR A 132 25.40 -0.09 15.69
N LEU A 133 24.13 -0.02 15.29
CA LEU A 133 23.31 -1.21 14.99
C LEU A 133 23.47 -1.69 13.54
N GLY A 134 24.23 -0.98 12.70
CA GLY A 134 24.39 -1.30 11.28
C GLY A 134 23.13 -1.07 10.43
N ILE A 135 22.25 -0.17 10.88
CA ILE A 135 20.98 0.13 10.19
C ILE A 135 21.25 1.22 9.15
N PRO A 136 20.82 1.05 7.89
CA PRO A 136 21.01 2.04 6.84
C PRO A 136 20.27 3.34 7.16
N VAL A 137 20.98 4.46 6.94
CA VAL A 137 20.48 5.81 7.17
C VAL A 137 20.25 6.46 5.81
N ILE A 138 19.04 6.97 5.58
CA ILE A 138 18.63 7.67 4.37
C ILE A 138 18.27 9.11 4.70
N ASP A 139 18.43 10.01 3.72
CA ASP A 139 18.00 11.40 3.83
C ASP A 139 16.57 11.60 3.30
N GLU A 140 16.06 12.83 3.42
CA GLU A 140 14.73 13.21 2.91
C GLU A 140 14.58 12.96 1.41
N ALA A 141 15.64 13.23 0.62
CA ALA A 141 15.60 13.12 -0.82
C ALA A 141 15.56 11.65 -1.28
N GLU A 142 16.32 10.78 -0.63
CA GLU A 142 16.29 9.33 -0.80
C GLU A 142 14.92 8.77 -0.39
N PHE A 143 14.40 9.19 0.76
CA PHE A 143 13.06 8.77 1.18
C PHE A 143 12.00 9.14 0.15
N LEU A 144 11.99 10.39 -0.29
CA LEU A 144 11.10 10.87 -1.35
C LEU A 144 11.28 10.09 -2.65
N ARG A 145 12.50 9.67 -3.01
CA ARG A 145 12.72 8.80 -4.17
C ARG A 145 12.15 7.39 -4.00
N MET A 146 12.16 6.86 -2.78
CA MET A 146 11.60 5.54 -2.47
C MET A 146 10.07 5.56 -2.45
N VAL A 147 9.46 6.63 -1.93
CA VAL A 147 7.99 6.78 -1.85
C VAL A 147 7.38 7.47 -3.06
N ALA A 148 8.17 8.18 -3.86
CA ALA A 148 7.69 8.75 -5.11
C ALA A 148 7.16 7.61 -5.98
N PRO A 149 5.96 7.76 -6.57
CA PRO A 149 5.51 6.82 -7.58
C PRO A 149 6.62 6.77 -8.62
N ARG A 150 7.21 5.58 -8.86
CA ARG A 150 8.14 5.39 -9.98
C ARG A 150 7.49 6.11 -11.15
N PRO A 151 8.14 7.12 -11.79
CA PRO A 151 7.58 7.71 -12.98
C PRO A 151 7.31 6.52 -13.88
N GLY A 152 6.01 6.27 -14.09
CA GLY A 152 5.57 5.13 -14.85
C GLY A 152 6.42 5.13 -16.10
N ARG A 153 6.98 3.97 -16.43
CA ARG A 153 7.57 3.70 -17.75
C ARG A 153 6.67 4.42 -18.73
N THR A 154 7.09 5.61 -19.15
CA THR A 154 6.26 6.47 -19.96
C THR A 154 6.29 5.73 -21.27
N ALA A 155 5.20 5.03 -21.57
CA ALA A 155 4.99 4.49 -22.90
C ALA A 155 5.28 5.66 -23.83
N GLY A 156 6.37 5.52 -24.59
CA GLY A 156 6.97 6.59 -25.35
C GLY A 156 5.90 7.24 -26.19
N THR A 157 5.62 8.50 -25.85
CA THR A 157 4.88 9.42 -26.72
C THR A 157 5.54 9.37 -28.10
N GLY A 158 4.70 9.17 -29.11
CA GLY A 158 5.12 8.98 -30.49
C GLY A 158 6.07 10.07 -31.00
N ARG A 159 7.05 9.62 -31.78
CA ARG A 159 7.70 10.41 -32.83
C ARG A 159 8.07 9.52 -34.03
N ARG A 160 7.27 9.67 -35.09
CA ARG A 160 7.63 9.76 -36.53
C ARG A 160 8.44 8.64 -37.19
N ASN A 161 7.82 7.97 -38.18
CA ASN A 161 8.31 7.87 -39.57
C ASN A 161 7.16 7.33 -40.45
N LEU A 162 6.45 8.13 -41.23
CA LEU A 162 6.79 8.51 -42.62
C LEU A 162 7.28 7.32 -43.49
N ILE A 163 6.33 6.51 -43.94
CA ILE A 163 6.32 5.70 -45.18
C ILE A 163 4.84 5.67 -45.60
N ASN A 164 4.37 5.77 -46.85
CA ASN A 164 4.95 5.59 -48.18
C ASN A 164 4.02 6.37 -49.13
N GLN A 165 4.54 7.28 -49.97
CA GLN A 165 4.54 7.15 -51.44
C GLN A 165 3.83 5.91 -52.03
#